data_AF-A0A3D1D3W1-F1
#
_entry.id   AF-A0A3D1D3W1-F1
#
_cell.length_a   1.000
_cell.length_b   1.000
_cell.length_c   1.000
_cell.angle_alpha   90.00
_cell.angle_beta   90.00
_cell.angle_gamma   90.00
#
_symmetry.space_group_name_H-M   'P 1'
#
loop_
_entity.id
_entity.type
_entity.pdbx_description
1 polymer ?
#
loop_
_entity_poly.entity_id
_entity_poly.type
_entity_poly.pdbx_seq_one_letter_code
_entity_poly.pdbx_strand_id
1 'polypeptide(L)' 'MANKKVVVAFSGGLDTSYTVMKLTQDGWDVYAACANTGGFSAEQLKTNEENAYKLGAKAYVTLDVTHEY' A
#
# COMPACT_ATOMS: atom_id res chain seq x y z
N MET A 1 17.38 -2.57 18.10
CA MET A 1 16.29 -1.60 18.31
C MET A 1 15.17 -1.91 17.34
N ALA A 2 13.90 -1.70 17.69
CA ALA A 2 12.80 -1.90 16.75
C ALA A 2 12.78 -0.78 15.70
N ASN A 3 12.60 -1.13 14.42
CA ASN A 3 12.42 -0.15 13.35
C ASN A 3 11.15 0.67 13.59
N LYS A 4 11.15 1.94 13.14
CA LYS A 4 9.94 2.76 13.16
C LYS A 4 8.92 2.18 12.20
N LYS A 5 7.65 2.20 12.61
CA LYS A 5 6.52 1.67 11.81
C LYS A 5 5.73 2.81 11.19
N VAL A 6 5.24 2.60 9.97
CA VAL A 6 4.39 3.55 9.25
C VAL A 6 3.36 2.81 8.42
N VAL A 7 2.14 3.33 8.39
CA VAL A 7 1.08 2.86 7.48
C VAL A 7 0.94 3.90 6.36
N VAL A 8 1.02 3.46 5.11
CA VAL A 8 0.89 4.30 3.92
C VAL A 8 -0.44 4.01 3.25
N ALA A 9 -1.25 5.05 3.03
CA ALA A 9 -2.38 4.98 2.13
C ALA A 9 -1.86 4.78 0.70
N PHE A 10 -2.09 3.60 0.15
CA PHE A 10 -1.46 3.12 -1.08
C PHE A 10 -2.50 2.83 -2.15
N SER A 11 -2.50 3.66 -3.20
CA SER A 11 -3.40 3.51 -4.35
C SER A 11 -2.79 2.70 -5.49
N GLY A 12 -1.49 2.39 -5.42
CA GLY A 12 -0.73 1.82 -6.54
C GLY A 12 -0.24 2.85 -7.56
N GLY A 13 -0.58 4.12 -7.39
CA GLY A 13 -0.06 5.22 -8.21
C GLY A 13 1.42 5.51 -7.97
N LEU A 14 2.03 6.30 -8.85
CA LEU A 14 3.45 6.66 -8.82
C LEU A 14 3.89 7.21 -7.45
N ASP A 15 3.16 8.18 -6.91
CA ASP A 15 3.53 8.84 -5.65
C ASP A 15 3.54 7.88 -4.46
N THR A 16 2.48 7.08 -4.33
CA THR A 16 2.37 6.10 -3.23
C THR A 16 3.39 4.96 -3.38
N SER A 17 3.70 4.56 -4.62
CA SER A 17 4.74 3.57 -4.93
C SER A 17 6.12 4.05 -4.54
N TYR A 18 6.47 5.27 -4.95
CA TYR A 18 7.73 5.89 -4.55
C TYR A 18 7.83 6.05 -3.03
N THR A 19 6.74 6.44 -2.36
CA THR A 19 6.69 6.61 -0.90
C THR A 19 6.98 5.30 -0.17
N VAL A 20 6.35 4.18 -0.55
CA VAL A 20 6.60 2.86 0.05
C VAL A 20 8.06 2.45 -0.14
N MET A 21 8.57 2.56 -1.37
CA MET A 21 9.96 2.22 -1.68
C MET A 21 10.94 3.06 -0.86
N LYS A 22 10.72 4.38 -0.82
CA LYS A 22 11.64 5.31 -0.17
C LYS A 22 11.67 5.11 1.34
N LEU A 23 10.51 4.97 2.00
CA LEU A 23 10.43 4.71 3.45
C LEU A 23 11.08 3.37 3.81
N THR A 24 10.88 2.34 2.98
CA THR A 24 11.56 1.05 3.18
C THR A 24 13.08 1.20 3.09
N GLN A 25 13.60 1.91 2.08
CA GLN A 25 15.03 2.19 1.93
C GLN A 25 15.60 3.00 3.09
N ASP A 26 14.80 3.88 3.70
CA ASP A 26 15.16 4.66 4.87
C ASP A 26 15.07 3.86 6.19
N GLY A 27 14.77 2.56 6.11
CA GLY A 27 14.80 1.63 7.25
C GLY A 27 13.50 1.54 8.04
N TRP A 28 12.38 2.00 7.48
CA TRP A 28 11.06 1.87 8.12
C TRP A 28 10.43 0.51 7.86
N ASP A 29 9.65 0.06 8.84
CA ASP A 29 8.70 -1.01 8.68
C ASP A 29 7.40 -0.45 8.08
N VAL A 30 7.30 -0.53 6.76
CA VAL A 30 6.17 0.01 6.00
C VAL A 30 5.03 -1.00 5.90
N TYR A 31 3.80 -0.56 6.14
CA TYR A 31 2.57 -1.31 5.93
C TYR A 31 1.70 -0.51 4.95
N ALA A 32 1.13 -1.15 3.94
CA ALA A 32 0.35 -0.47 2.92
C ALA A 32 -1.14 -0.80 3.08
N ALA A 33 -2.01 0.20 2.90
CA ALA A 33 -3.45 0.02 2.94
C ALA A 33 -4.12 0.76 1.78
N CYS A 34 -4.99 0.09 1.04
CA CYS A 34 -5.81 0.66 -0.02
C CYS A 34 -7.26 0.77 0.43
N ALA A 35 -7.89 1.93 0.27
CA ALA A 35 -9.33 2.08 0.42
C ALA A 35 -10.00 1.91 -0.95
N ASN A 36 -10.70 0.80 -1.15
CA ASN A 36 -11.47 0.57 -2.36
C ASN A 36 -12.84 1.24 -2.23
N THR A 37 -12.98 2.40 -2.88
CA THR A 37 -14.25 3.14 -2.99
C THR A 37 -15.06 2.77 -4.24
N GLY A 38 -14.67 1.71 -4.96
CA GLY A 38 -15.36 1.23 -6.16
C GLY A 38 -14.68 1.59 -7.48
N GLY A 39 -13.56 2.28 -7.44
CA GLY A 39 -12.79 2.71 -8.63
C GLY A 39 -11.76 1.70 -9.15
N PHE A 40 -11.57 0.56 -8.48
CA PHE A 40 -10.56 -0.43 -8.86
C PHE A 40 -11.19 -1.72 -9.38
N SER A 41 -10.62 -2.28 -10.45
CA SER A 41 -10.89 -3.66 -10.84
C SER A 41 -10.20 -4.65 -9.90
N ALA A 42 -10.70 -5.89 -9.84
CA ALA A 42 -10.05 -6.95 -9.05
C ALA A 42 -8.59 -7.20 -9.48
N GLU A 43 -8.28 -7.06 -10.77
CA GLU A 43 -6.93 -7.23 -11.30
C GLU A 43 -6.00 -6.07 -10.87
N GLN A 44 -6.53 -4.84 -10.81
CA GLN A 44 -5.79 -3.69 -10.29
C GLN A 44 -5.50 -3.86 -8.80
N LEU A 45 -6.48 -4.31 -7.99
CA LEU A 45 -6.27 -4.55 -6.56
C LEU A 45 -5.18 -5.61 -6.31
N LYS A 46 -5.21 -6.71 -7.06
CA LYS A 46 -4.18 -7.76 -6.99
C LYS A 46 -2.80 -7.23 -7.41
N THR A 47 -2.74 -6.47 -8.51
CA THR A 47 -1.51 -5.87 -9.00
C THR A 47 -0.92 -4.88 -7.98
N ASN A 48 -1.78 -4.09 -7.34
CA ASN A 48 -1.39 -3.14 -6.29
C ASN A 48 -0.79 -3.87 -5.07
N GLU A 49 -1.43 -4.95 -4.62
CA GLU A 49 -0.91 -5.79 -3.55
C GLU A 49 0.48 -6.34 -3.88
N GLU A 50 0.64 -6.98 -5.05
CA GLU A 50 1.91 -7.52 -5.50
C GLU A 50 3.01 -6.45 -5.58
N ASN A 51 2.66 -5.25 -6.08
CA ASN A 51 3.60 -4.15 -6.18
C ASN A 51 3.99 -3.58 -4.82
N ALA A 52 3.05 -3.46 -3.87
CA ALA A 52 3.38 -3.01 -2.52
C ALA A 52 4.44 -3.90 -1.86
N TYR A 53 4.31 -5.22 -2.02
CA TYR A 53 5.31 -6.18 -1.53
C TYR A 53 6.65 -6.06 -2.26
N LYS A 54 6.65 -5.94 -3.60
CA LYS A 54 7.88 -5.72 -4.39
C LYS A 54 8.63 -4.46 -3.96
N LEU A 55 7.91 -3.43 -3.53
CA LEU A 55 8.47 -2.15 -3.07
C LEU A 55 8.91 -2.18 -1.60
N GLY A 56 8.67 -3.28 -0.89
CA GLY A 56 9.19 -3.53 0.46
C GLY A 56 8.19 -3.38 1.61
N ALA A 57 6.89 -3.24 1.33
CA ALA A 57 5.88 -3.29 2.37
C ALA A 57 5.87 -4.66 3.08
N LYS A 58 5.73 -4.66 4.41
CA LYS A 58 5.64 -5.87 5.25
C LYS A 58 4.26 -6.51 5.23
N ALA A 59 3.22 -5.72 5.01
CA ALA A 59 1.86 -6.19 4.82
C ALA A 59 1.11 -5.22 3.90
N TYR A 60 0.13 -5.76 3.19
CA TYR A 60 -0.83 -5.00 2.40
C TYR A 60 -2.25 -5.41 2.78
N VAL A 61 -3.18 -4.45 2.77
CA VAL A 61 -4.61 -4.73 2.92
C VAL A 61 -5.42 -3.82 2.00
N THR A 62 -6.47 -4.37 1.41
CA THR A 62 -7.54 -3.59 0.78
C THR A 62 -8.72 -3.55 1.73
N LEU A 63 -9.14 -2.34 2.10
CA LEU A 63 -10.37 -2.07 2.83
C LEU A 63 -11.46 -1.81 1.80
N ASP A 64 -12.47 -2.68 1.76
CA ASP A 64 -13.64 -2.47 0.92
C ASP A 64 -14.61 -1.50 1.62
N VAL A 65 -14.72 -0.29 1.06
CA VAL A 65 -15.60 0.79 1.54
C VAL A 65 -16.56 1.23 0.42
N THR A 66 -16.82 0.35 -0.54
CA THR A 66 -17.69 0.61 -1.70
C THR A 66 -19.14 0.92 -1.32
N HIS A 67 -19.57 0.58 -0.11
CA HIS A 67 -20.92 0.84 0.40
C HIS A 67 -21.04 2.13 1.20
N GLU A 68 -19.93 2.83 1.47
CA GLU A 68 -19.92 4.08 2.25
C GLU A 68 -20.01 5.34 1.38
N TYR A 69 -19.88 5.19 0.06
CA TYR A 69 -19.87 6.24 -0.96
C TYR A 69 -20.80 5.89 -2.12
#